data_AF-A0A8K0KJ52-F1
#
_entry.id   AF-A0A8K0KJ52-F1
#
_cell.length_a   1.000
_cell.length_b   1.000
_cell.length_c   1.000
_cell.angle_alpha   90.00
_cell.angle_beta   90.00
_cell.angle_gamma   90.00
#
_symmetry.space_group_name_H-M   'P 1'
#
loop_
_entity.id
_entity.type
_entity.pdbx_description
1 polymer ?
#
loop_
_entity_poly.entity_id
_entity_poly.type
_entity_poly.pdbx_seq_one_letter_code
_entity_poly.pdbx_strand_id
1 'polypeptide(L)'
;MKGVDNVFTQHNPVLKDTLEDLLKGKLREDIYPYLGNIHMARRPDNIVVFMVGGVTYEESLAVHQLNNNNQRINIVLGGTAVHNFDSFIEEVKIAMHGSNWRFGRES
;
A
#
# COMPACT_ATOMS: atom_id res chain seq x y z
N MET A 1 -21.37 18.69 4.13
CA MET A 1 -20.13 19.48 4.22
C MET A 1 -19.19 18.97 3.15
N LYS A 2 -18.90 19.79 2.14
CA LYS A 2 -18.02 19.44 1.03
C LYS A 2 -16.59 19.42 1.56
N GLY A 3 -16.06 18.22 1.82
CA GLY A 3 -14.70 18.01 2.26
C GLY A 3 -13.76 18.37 1.11
N VAL A 4 -13.20 19.56 1.21
CA VAL A 4 -12.01 20.10 0.54
C VAL A 4 -11.50 19.21 -0.59
N ASP A 5 -11.73 19.64 -1.83
CA ASP A 5 -10.99 19.16 -3.00
C ASP A 5 -9.50 19.19 -2.66
N ASN A 6 -8.92 18.00 -2.50
CA ASN A 6 -7.55 17.83 -2.07
C ASN A 6 -6.62 18.21 -3.24
N VAL A 7 -6.39 19.51 -3.41
CA VAL A 7 -5.58 20.13 -4.48
C VAL A 7 -4.11 19.68 -4.44
N PHE A 8 -3.67 18.95 -3.40
CA PHE A 8 -2.32 18.41 -3.25
C PHE A 8 -2.17 16.93 -3.69
N THR A 9 -3.23 16.26 -4.17
CA THR A 9 -3.20 14.83 -4.58
C THR A 9 -3.58 14.61 -6.06
N GLN A 10 -3.16 15.50 -6.96
CA GLN A 10 -3.31 15.26 -8.41
C GLN A 10 -2.39 14.15 -8.93
N HIS A 11 -1.38 13.74 -8.16
CA HIS A 11 -0.54 12.61 -8.47
C HIS A 11 -1.10 11.35 -7.81
N ASN A 12 -1.36 10.34 -8.64
CA ASN A 12 -1.61 8.98 -8.19
C ASN A 12 -0.23 8.30 -8.34
N PRO A 13 0.33 7.66 -7.30
CA PRO A 13 1.67 7.10 -7.41
C PRO A 13 1.63 6.00 -8.47
N VAL A 14 2.58 6.02 -9.41
CA VAL A 14 2.68 5.02 -10.50
C VAL A 14 2.65 3.59 -9.95
N LEU A 15 3.14 3.41 -8.73
CA LEU A 15 3.08 2.15 -7.99
C LEU A 15 1.65 1.60 -7.85
N LYS A 16 0.66 2.45 -7.58
CA LYS A 16 -0.73 2.03 -7.41
C LYS A 16 -1.29 1.43 -8.70
N ASP A 17 -1.13 2.13 -9.81
CA ASP A 17 -1.63 1.67 -11.11
C ASP A 17 -0.92 0.36 -11.52
N THR A 18 0.40 0.28 -11.27
CA THR A 18 1.19 -0.93 -11.51
C THR A 18 0.68 -2.12 -10.67
N LEU A 19 0.39 -1.91 -9.38
CA LEU A 19 -0.15 -2.94 -8.50
C LEU A 19 -1.56 -3.34 -8.91
N GLU A 20 -2.42 -2.39 -9.30
CA GLU A 20 -3.75 -2.71 -9.81
C GLU A 20 -3.70 -3.55 -11.08
N ASP A 21 -2.81 -3.23 -12.02
CA ASP A 21 -2.62 -4.00 -13.25
C ASP A 21 -2.06 -5.39 -12.96
N LEU A 22 -1.14 -5.52 -12.00
CA LEU A 22 -0.65 -6.82 -11.51
C LEU A 22 -1.80 -7.66 -10.94
N LEU A 23 -2.65 -7.07 -10.10
CA LEU A 23 -3.79 -7.76 -9.49
C LEU A 23 -4.89 -8.12 -10.50
N LYS A 24 -5.07 -7.31 -11.54
CA LYS A 24 -6.00 -7.58 -12.64
C LYS A 24 -5.43 -8.59 -13.64
N GLY A 25 -4.12 -8.85 -13.61
CA GLY A 25 -3.41 -9.68 -14.60
C GLY A 25 -3.25 -8.99 -15.95
N LYS A 26 -3.20 -7.65 -15.95
CA LYS A 26 -3.02 -6.79 -17.13
C LYS A 26 -1.64 -6.12 -17.16
N LEU A 27 -0.76 -6.46 -16.22
CA LEU A 27 0.57 -5.91 -16.18
C LEU A 27 1.33 -6.29 -17.45
N ARG A 28 1.93 -5.28 -18.06
CA ARG A 28 2.69 -5.39 -19.30
C ARG A 28 4.00 -6.12 -19.07
N GLU A 29 4.10 -7.37 -19.53
CA GLU A 29 5.29 -8.20 -19.41
C GLU A 29 6.50 -7.65 -20.19
N ASP A 30 6.27 -6.80 -21.19
CA ASP A 30 7.35 -6.15 -21.95
C ASP A 30 8.10 -5.09 -21.13
N ILE A 31 7.42 -4.46 -20.17
CA ILE A 31 7.99 -3.46 -19.26
C ILE A 31 8.37 -4.11 -17.92
N TYR A 32 7.63 -5.14 -17.50
CA TYR A 32 7.84 -5.87 -16.25
C TYR A 32 8.05 -7.37 -16.52
N PRO A 33 9.23 -7.75 -17.04
CA PRO A 33 9.50 -9.14 -17.38
C PRO A 33 9.66 -10.01 -16.12
N TYR A 34 9.19 -11.25 -16.22
CA TYR A 34 9.49 -12.27 -15.22
C TYR A 34 10.96 -12.70 -15.32
N LEU A 35 11.58 -12.96 -14.17
CA LEU A 35 12.93 -13.52 -14.13
C LEU A 35 12.88 -15.03 -14.40
N GLY A 36 13.45 -15.45 -15.53
CA GLY A 36 13.49 -16.85 -15.95
C GLY A 36 12.22 -17.31 -16.66
N ASN A 37 12.10 -18.62 -16.90
CA ASN A 37 10.97 -19.20 -17.64
C ASN A 37 9.76 -19.46 -16.73
N ILE A 38 9.36 -18.47 -15.94
CA ILE A 38 8.28 -18.55 -14.96
C ILE A 38 7.09 -17.77 -15.51
N HIS A 39 6.01 -18.46 -15.88
CA HIS A 39 4.73 -17.84 -16.17
C HIS A 39 3.83 -17.95 -14.95
N MET A 40 3.41 -16.82 -14.38
CA MET A 40 2.45 -16.82 -13.29
C MET A 40 1.04 -17.15 -13.82
N ALA A 41 0.65 -18.42 -13.73
CA ALA A 41 -0.69 -18.87 -14.10
C ALA A 41 -1.79 -18.39 -13.13
N ARG A 42 -1.42 -17.94 -11.94
CA ARG A 42 -2.34 -17.49 -10.88
C ARG A 42 -1.93 -16.10 -10.39
N ARG A 43 -2.94 -15.31 -10.03
CA ARG A 43 -2.74 -13.99 -9.40
C ARG A 43 -2.00 -14.15 -8.07
N PRO A 44 -0.99 -13.31 -7.79
CA PRO A 44 -0.23 -13.39 -6.55
C PRO A 44 -1.09 -12.91 -5.36
N ASP A 45 -1.14 -13.73 -4.31
CA ASP A 45 -1.81 -13.40 -3.05
C ASP A 45 -0.88 -12.61 -2.10
N ASN A 46 0.44 -12.78 -2.25
CA ASN A 46 1.47 -12.06 -1.50
C ASN A 46 2.39 -11.33 -2.48
N ILE A 47 2.59 -10.03 -2.26
CA ILE A 47 3.35 -9.16 -3.14
C ILE A 47 4.35 -8.38 -2.29
N VAL A 48 5.62 -8.41 -2.68
CA VAL A 48 6.67 -7.61 -2.04
C VAL A 48 7.19 -6.62 -3.06
N VAL A 49 7.12 -5.33 -2.74
CA VAL A 49 7.60 -4.23 -3.57
C VAL A 49 8.85 -3.66 -2.91
N PHE A 50 9.94 -3.57 -3.67
CA PHE A 50 11.17 -2.93 -3.24
C PHE A 50 11.50 -1.73 -4.12
N MET A 51 11.40 -0.53 -3.56
CA MET A 51 11.65 0.73 -4.24
C MET A 51 13.12 1.14 -4.08
N VAL A 52 13.86 1.11 -5.19
CA VAL A 52 15.24 1.62 -5.26
C VAL A 52 15.22 3.14 -5.30
N GLY A 53 15.91 3.80 -4.37
CA GLY A 53 15.89 5.26 -4.22
C GLY A 53 15.05 5.74 -3.04
N GLY A 54 14.32 4.83 -2.40
CA GLY A 54 13.51 5.08 -1.23
C GLY A 54 12.01 5.02 -1.54
N VAL A 55 11.22 5.06 -0.49
CA VAL A 55 9.76 5.00 -0.56
C VAL A 55 9.16 6.23 0.11
N THR A 56 8.07 6.70 -0.48
CA THR A 56 7.30 7.85 -0.03
C THR A 56 6.05 7.43 0.75
N TYR A 57 5.48 8.38 1.49
CA TYR A 57 4.24 8.17 2.23
C TYR A 57 3.03 7.92 1.31
N GLU A 58 2.97 8.62 0.18
CA GLU A 58 1.89 8.47 -0.81
C GLU A 58 1.80 7.03 -1.33
N GLU A 59 2.95 6.43 -1.63
CA GLU A 59 3.05 5.02 -2.05
C GLU A 59 2.61 4.05 -0.94
N SER A 60 3.02 4.33 0.30
CA SER A 60 2.65 3.50 1.46
C SER A 60 1.15 3.54 1.74
N LEU A 61 0.53 4.72 1.64
CA LEU A 61 -0.92 4.88 1.78
C LEU A 61 -1.68 4.13 0.67
N ALA A 62 -1.21 4.21 -0.58
CA ALA A 62 -1.81 3.47 -1.69
C ALA A 62 -1.77 1.95 -1.47
N VAL A 63 -0.63 1.43 -1.02
CA VAL A 63 -0.47 0.00 -0.66
C VAL A 63 -1.39 -0.40 0.48
N HIS A 64 -1.50 0.43 1.52
CA HIS A 64 -2.40 0.18 2.64
C HIS A 64 -3.88 0.12 2.20
N GLN A 65 -4.30 1.05 1.35
CA GLN A 65 -5.66 1.06 0.79
C GLN A 65 -5.94 -0.19 -0.05
N LEU A 66 -4.97 -0.64 -0.86
CA LEU A 66 -5.10 -1.86 -1.66
C LEU A 66 -5.25 -3.12 -0.79
N ASN A 67 -4.48 -3.23 0.30
CA ASN A 67 -4.61 -4.32 1.26
C ASN A 67 -5.96 -4.30 1.98
N ASN A 68 -6.43 -3.12 2.38
CA ASN A 68 -7.71 -2.99 3.10
C ASN A 68 -8.91 -3.29 2.19
N ASN A 69 -8.84 -2.91 0.91
CA ASN A 69 -9.87 -3.20 -0.07
C ASN A 69 -9.94 -4.69 -0.43
N ASN A 70 -8.81 -5.41 -0.32
CA ASN A 70 -8.72 -6.81 -0.71
C ASN A 70 -8.07 -7.66 0.39
N GLN A 71 -8.89 -8.24 1.29
CA GLN A 71 -8.43 -9.10 2.39
C GLN A 71 -7.65 -10.36 1.97
N ARG A 72 -7.72 -10.76 0.69
CA ARG A 72 -6.95 -11.89 0.15
C ARG A 72 -5.52 -11.55 -0.25
N ILE A 73 -5.21 -10.26 -0.34
CA ILE A 73 -3.96 -9.77 -0.90
C ILE A 73 -3.16 -9.12 0.22
N ASN A 74 -1.90 -9.51 0.34
CA ASN A 74 -0.97 -8.93 1.28
C ASN A 74 0.21 -8.31 0.52
N ILE A 75 0.21 -6.98 0.44
CA ILE A 75 1.26 -6.19 -0.22
C ILE A 75 2.15 -5.57 0.85
N VAL A 76 3.44 -5.86 0.78
CA VAL A 76 4.47 -5.27 1.63
C VAL A 76 5.34 -4.35 0.79
N LEU A 77 5.46 -3.10 1.22
CA LEU A 77 6.27 -2.09 0.55
C LEU A 77 7.54 -1.82 1.37
N GLY A 78 8.68 -1.88 0.70
CA GLY A 78 9.98 -1.52 1.25
C GLY A 78 10.78 -0.67 0.26
N GLY A 79 11.84 -0.03 0.75
CA GLY A 79 12.76 0.74 -0.09
C GLY A 79 14.08 1.01 0.61
N THR A 80 15.04 1.59 -0.11
CA THR A 80 16.40 1.85 0.41
C THR A 80 16.46 2.91 1.50
N ALA A 81 15.47 3.80 1.56
CA ALA A 81 15.28 4.80 2.61
C ALA A 81 13.77 5.06 2.73
N VAL A 82 13.27 5.28 3.94
CA VAL A 82 11.89 5.75 4.11
C VAL A 82 11.96 7.21 4.52
N HIS A 83 11.56 8.10 3.61
CA HIS A 83 11.55 9.52 3.91
C HIS A 83 10.39 9.80 4.87
N ASN A 84 10.73 10.07 6.13
CA ASN A 84 9.84 10.52 7.22
C ASN A 84 8.91 9.46 7.85
N PHE A 85 9.44 8.25 8.14
CA PHE A 85 8.64 7.12 8.66
C PHE A 85 8.41 7.11 10.17
N ASP A 86 9.43 7.44 10.97
CA ASP A 86 9.41 7.12 12.40
C ASP A 86 8.28 7.86 13.14
N SER A 87 8.16 9.18 12.92
CA SER A 87 7.15 10.00 13.59
C SER A 87 5.72 9.63 13.20
N PHE A 88 5.47 9.30 11.92
CA PHE A 88 4.12 8.95 11.46
C PHE A 88 3.72 7.53 11.88
N ILE A 89 4.62 6.56 11.82
CA ILE A 89 4.33 5.21 12.31
C ILE A 89 4.13 5.20 13.81
N GLU A 90 4.84 6.05 14.54
CA GLU A 90 4.60 6.27 15.95
C GLU A 90 3.20 6.84 16.17
N GLU A 91 2.79 7.89 15.45
CA GLU A 91 1.43 8.45 15.53
C GLU A 91 0.33 7.45 15.13
N VAL A 92 0.53 6.69 14.05
CA VAL A 92 -0.45 5.67 13.59
C VAL A 92 -0.48 4.48 14.52
N LYS A 93 0.67 4.01 15.02
CA LYS A 93 0.68 3.00 16.08
C LYS A 93 -0.05 3.52 17.30
N ILE A 94 0.20 4.75 17.75
CA ILE A 94 -0.50 5.35 18.89
C ILE A 94 -2.01 5.44 18.62
N ALA A 95 -2.43 5.86 17.43
CA ALA A 95 -3.84 5.94 17.04
C ALA A 95 -4.52 4.56 16.95
N MET A 96 -3.79 3.53 16.47
CA MET A 96 -4.28 2.15 16.37
C MET A 96 -4.32 1.45 17.74
N HIS A 97 -3.39 1.75 18.65
CA HIS A 97 -3.43 1.26 20.04
C HIS A 97 -4.46 2.03 20.90
N GLY A 98 -4.91 3.21 20.46
CA GLY A 98 -5.99 3.99 21.08
C GLY A 98 -7.41 3.44 20.82
N SER A 99 -7.56 2.47 19.92
CA SER A 99 -8.85 1.81 19.65
C SER A 99 -9.10 0.63 20.60
N ASN A 100 -8.97 0.88 21.90
CA ASN A 100 -9.57 0.03 22.93
C ASN A 100 -10.28 0.91 23.97
N TRP A 101 -11.13 1.83 23.51
CA TRP A 101 -12.13 2.44 24.39
C TRP A 101 -13.22 1.40 24.66
N ARG A 102 -13.09 0.79 25.83
CA ARG A 102 -13.82 -0.36 26.34
C ARG A 102 -15.33 -0.13 26.33
N PHE A 103 -16.06 -1.09 25.80
CA PHE A 103 -17.48 -1.28 26.04
C PHE A 103 -17.71 -1.66 27.52
N GLY A 104 -18.59 -0.93 28.20
CA GLY A 104 -19.49 -1.36 29.30
C GLY A 104 -18.95 -2.09 30.55
N ARG A 105 -19.22 -1.51 31.73
CA ARG A 105 -20.04 -2.15 32.80
C ARG A 105 -20.44 -1.15 33.90
N GLU A 106 -21.76 -1.01 34.04
CA GLU A 106 -22.62 -0.86 35.23
C GLU A 106 -22.23 0.08 36.40
N SER A 107 -23.12 1.05 36.66
CA SER A 107 -24.11 0.99 37.76
C SER A 107 -25.30 1.89 37.44
#